data_AF-A0A835CVV4-F1
#
_entry.id   AF-A0A835CVV4-F1
#
_cell.length_a   1.000
_cell.length_b   1.000
_cell.length_c   1.000
_cell.angle_alpha   90.00
_cell.angle_beta   90.00
_cell.angle_gamma   90.00
#
_symmetry.space_group_name_H-M   'P 1'
#
loop_
_entity.id
_entity.type
_entity.pdbx_description
1 polymer ?
#
loop_
_entity_poly.entity_id
_entity_poly.type
_entity_poly.pdbx_seq_one_letter_code
_entity_poly.pdbx_strand_id
1 'polypeptide(L)'
;KNILIVKKKLLGNILENTKLVTQIKLFSYLLPPTGRGSPTDKTSVIDVYESIFIFVQPGDDAVQAALTKRQSELIKKKQKLQPIIVVIGDFEEIRCCIYDIKWKLPNILSAFDILFKSFFTLDLNFPYQSLTHYEVLQRCIYGIESKPVDPKANTVINDLDRYAI
;
A
#
# COMPACT_ATOMS: atom_id res chain seq x y z
N LYS A 1 9.66 36.11 2.45
CA LYS A 1 8.36 35.61 2.96
C LYS A 1 7.87 34.35 2.23
N ASN A 2 7.87 34.29 0.89
CA ASN A 2 7.36 33.12 0.13
C ASN A 2 8.13 31.80 0.36
N ILE A 3 9.47 31.84 0.45
CA ILE A 3 10.29 30.62 0.66
C ILE A 3 9.97 29.92 2.00
N LEU A 4 9.71 30.69 3.06
CA LEU A 4 9.38 30.18 4.39
C LEU A 4 8.00 29.49 4.42
N ILE A 5 7.02 30.06 3.70
CA ILE A 5 5.68 29.48 3.57
C ILE A 5 5.75 28.15 2.79
N VAL A 6 6.51 28.10 1.70
CA VAL A 6 6.71 26.89 0.90
C VAL A 6 7.40 25.80 1.72
N LYS A 7 8.47 26.12 2.46
CA LYS A 7 9.14 25.16 3.34
C LYS A 7 8.22 24.61 4.43
N LYS A 8 7.42 25.46 5.07
CA LYS A 8 6.46 25.03 6.11
C LYS A 8 5.40 24.09 5.54
N LYS A 9 4.88 24.38 4.34
CA LYS A 9 3.91 23.52 3.65
C LYS A 9 4.53 22.17 3.27
N LEU A 10 5.76 22.17 2.76
CA LEU A 10 6.49 20.95 2.41
C LEU A 10 6.72 20.07 3.64
N LEU A 11 7.22 20.65 4.73
CA LEU A 11 7.41 19.94 6.01
C LEU A 11 6.11 19.37 6.58
N GLY A 12 5.00 20.12 6.46
CA GLY A 12 3.67 19.64 6.84
C GLY A 12 3.26 18.40 6.06
N ASN A 13 3.43 18.42 4.73
CA ASN A 13 3.10 17.29 3.86
C ASN A 13 3.98 16.06 4.16
N ILE A 14 5.29 16.26 4.34
CA ILE A 14 6.21 15.16 4.74
C ILE A 14 5.78 14.54 6.07
N LEU A 15 5.41 15.35 7.06
CA LEU A 15 4.94 14.86 8.36
C LEU A 15 3.64 14.07 8.23
N GLU A 16 2.69 14.55 7.44
CA GLU A 16 1.42 13.84 7.16
C GLU A 16 1.66 12.49 6.47
N ASN A 17 2.51 12.46 5.44
CA ASN A 17 2.87 11.22 4.74
C ASN A 17 3.56 10.22 5.66
N THR A 18 4.51 10.70 6.47
CA THR A 18 5.23 9.85 7.43
C THR A 18 4.27 9.25 8.45
N LYS A 19 3.32 10.06 8.97
CA LYS A 19 2.28 9.58 9.89
C LYS A 19 1.42 8.51 9.25
N LEU A 20 0.95 8.71 8.02
CA LEU A 20 0.07 7.77 7.34
C LEU A 20 0.78 6.44 7.04
N VAL A 21 2.01 6.48 6.52
CA VAL A 21 2.83 5.28 6.32
C VAL A 21 3.06 4.54 7.64
N THR A 22 3.34 5.28 8.72
CA THR A 22 3.51 4.68 10.06
C THR A 22 2.22 4.03 10.56
N GLN A 23 1.07 4.67 10.36
CA GLN A 23 -0.24 4.11 10.71
C GLN A 23 -0.53 2.82 9.94
N ILE A 24 -0.24 2.78 8.63
CA ILE A 24 -0.41 1.56 7.82
C ILE A 24 0.54 0.46 8.32
N LYS A 25 1.79 0.79 8.64
CA LYS A 25 2.74 -0.18 9.20
C LYS A 25 2.27 -0.72 10.55
N LEU A 26 1.78 0.14 11.44
CA LEU A 26 1.21 -0.25 12.74
C LEU A 26 -0.03 -1.12 12.57
N PHE A 27 -0.89 -0.78 11.61
CA PHE A 27 -2.06 -1.59 11.26
C PHE A 27 -1.66 -3.01 10.87
N SER A 28 -0.51 -3.19 10.21
CA SER A 28 0.04 -4.52 9.90
C SER A 28 0.58 -5.32 11.09
N TYR A 29 0.84 -4.67 12.22
CA TYR A 29 1.10 -5.38 13.47
C TYR A 29 -0.20 -5.75 14.20
N LEU A 30 -1.25 -4.94 14.07
CA LEU A 30 -2.56 -5.20 14.67
C LEU A 30 -3.31 -6.32 13.92
N LEU A 31 -3.14 -6.37 12.59
CA LEU A 31 -3.71 -7.38 11.71
C LEU A 31 -2.63 -8.32 11.19
N PRO A 32 -2.30 -9.39 11.93
CA PRO A 32 -1.26 -10.30 11.48
C PRO A 32 -1.67 -10.91 10.12
N PRO A 33 -0.76 -10.94 9.15
CA PRO A 33 -1.05 -11.43 7.82
C PRO A 33 -1.57 -12.87 7.84
N THR A 34 -2.60 -13.11 7.05
CA THR A 34 -3.30 -14.41 6.99
C THR A 34 -3.02 -15.13 5.68
N GLY A 35 -2.67 -14.36 4.64
CA GLY A 35 -2.41 -14.89 3.32
C GLY A 35 -1.15 -15.73 3.25
N ARG A 36 -1.19 -16.72 2.37
CA ARG A 36 -0.08 -17.62 2.07
C ARG A 36 0.09 -17.73 0.56
N GLY A 37 1.31 -17.55 0.09
CA GLY A 37 1.65 -17.77 -1.32
C GLY A 37 1.80 -19.25 -1.63
N SER A 38 2.17 -20.04 -0.62
CA SER A 38 2.24 -21.50 -0.63
C SER A 38 2.02 -22.04 0.80
N PRO A 39 1.76 -23.34 1.00
CA PRO A 39 1.59 -23.91 2.35
C PRO A 39 2.77 -23.66 3.30
N THR A 40 3.98 -23.48 2.77
CA THR A 40 5.21 -23.23 3.53
C THR A 40 5.59 -21.76 3.62
N ASP A 41 5.00 -20.89 2.78
CA ASP A 41 5.29 -19.46 2.74
C ASP A 41 4.42 -18.72 3.76
N LYS A 42 5.01 -18.43 4.93
CA LYS A 42 4.39 -17.59 5.96
C LYS A 42 4.71 -16.13 5.66
N THR A 43 3.66 -15.36 5.43
CA THR A 43 3.77 -13.91 5.26
C THR A 43 4.16 -13.26 6.60
N SER A 44 5.15 -12.38 6.57
CA SER A 44 5.54 -11.54 7.72
C SER A 44 4.87 -10.16 7.65
N VAL A 45 4.90 -9.41 8.76
CA VAL A 45 4.44 -8.00 8.78
C VAL A 45 5.21 -7.15 7.77
N ILE A 46 6.50 -7.46 7.54
CA ILE A 46 7.33 -6.77 6.56
C ILE A 46 6.82 -7.04 5.14
N ASP A 47 6.45 -8.29 4.84
CA ASP A 47 5.89 -8.65 3.52
C ASP A 47 4.58 -7.91 3.22
N VAL A 48 3.76 -7.64 4.24
CA VAL A 48 2.57 -6.78 4.08
C VAL A 48 2.97 -5.39 3.66
N TYR A 49 3.89 -4.78 4.41
CA TYR A 49 4.35 -3.42 4.15
C TYR A 49 5.00 -3.27 2.76
N GLU A 50 5.86 -4.21 2.39
CA GLU A 50 6.54 -4.26 1.08
C GLU A 50 5.59 -4.63 -0.07
N SER A 51 4.41 -5.18 0.21
CA SER A 51 3.38 -5.38 -0.81
C SER A 51 2.63 -4.09 -1.18
N ILE A 52 2.74 -3.04 -0.36
CA ILE A 52 2.06 -1.75 -0.55
C ILE A 52 3.05 -0.67 -0.97
N PHE A 53 4.23 -0.64 -0.33
CA PHE A 53 5.23 0.41 -0.50
C PHE A 53 6.59 -0.13 -0.91
N ILE A 54 7.26 0.62 -1.79
CA ILE A 54 8.69 0.50 -2.08
C ILE A 54 9.34 1.85 -1.80
N PHE A 55 10.38 1.85 -0.97
CA PHE A 55 11.19 3.04 -0.70
C PHE A 55 12.46 2.97 -1.52
N VAL A 56 12.75 4.04 -2.26
CA VAL A 56 13.96 4.16 -3.08
C VAL A 56 14.68 5.45 -2.78
N GLN A 57 16.00 5.44 -2.85
CA GLN A 57 16.78 6.67 -2.80
C GLN A 57 16.62 7.45 -4.11
N PRO A 58 16.75 8.79 -4.08
CA PRO A 58 16.76 9.60 -5.30
C PRO A 58 17.85 9.15 -6.27
N GLY A 59 17.50 8.99 -7.54
CA GLY A 59 18.43 8.61 -8.62
C GLY A 59 17.68 8.26 -9.90
N ASP A 60 18.31 8.47 -11.04
CA ASP A 60 17.67 8.40 -12.37
C ASP A 60 17.03 7.02 -12.64
N ASP A 61 17.74 5.95 -12.28
CA ASP A 61 17.30 4.57 -12.52
C ASP A 61 16.73 3.85 -11.30
N ALA A 62 16.73 4.49 -10.12
CA ALA A 62 16.41 3.84 -8.85
C ALA A 62 14.99 3.24 -8.83
N VAL A 63 14.02 3.99 -9.36
CA VAL A 63 12.61 3.53 -9.47
C VAL A 63 12.51 2.34 -10.42
N GLN A 64 13.15 2.42 -11.60
CA GLN A 64 13.07 1.35 -12.59
C GLN A 64 13.75 0.08 -12.07
N ALA A 65 14.91 0.19 -11.45
CA ALA A 65 15.61 -0.94 -10.83
C ALA A 65 14.76 -1.63 -9.75
N ALA A 66 14.09 -0.86 -8.89
CA ALA A 66 13.22 -1.41 -7.86
C ALA A 66 11.99 -2.12 -8.44
N LEU A 67 11.35 -1.54 -9.47
CA LEU A 67 10.23 -2.18 -10.17
C LEU A 67 10.66 -3.46 -10.90
N THR A 68 11.79 -3.46 -11.60
CA THR A 68 12.34 -4.65 -12.28
C THR A 68 12.66 -5.77 -11.27
N LYS A 69 13.25 -5.42 -10.12
CA LYS A 69 13.52 -6.38 -9.04
C LYS A 69 12.21 -6.99 -8.52
N ARG A 70 11.21 -6.15 -8.23
CA ARG A 70 9.90 -6.58 -7.76
C ARG A 70 9.20 -7.50 -8.76
N GLN A 71 9.20 -7.13 -10.04
CA GLN A 71 8.64 -7.94 -11.12
C GLN A 71 9.33 -9.31 -11.21
N SER A 72 10.66 -9.33 -11.10
CA SER A 72 11.42 -10.58 -11.12
C SER A 72 11.05 -11.50 -9.94
N GLU A 73 10.83 -10.95 -8.76
CA GLU A 73 10.36 -11.70 -7.58
C GLU A 73 8.94 -12.24 -7.76
N LEU A 74 8.02 -11.43 -8.30
CA LEU A 74 6.65 -11.86 -8.58
C LEU A 74 6.62 -12.99 -9.61
N ILE A 75 7.41 -12.89 -10.68
CA ILE A 75 7.54 -13.94 -11.70
C ILE A 75 8.05 -15.24 -11.08
N LYS A 76 9.11 -15.18 -10.24
CA LYS A 76 9.64 -16.34 -9.51
C LYS A 76 8.58 -17.00 -8.63
N LYS A 77 7.70 -16.19 -8.02
CA LYS A 77 6.58 -16.65 -7.18
C LYS A 77 5.31 -17.01 -7.97
N LYS A 78 5.33 -16.95 -9.31
CA LYS A 78 4.16 -17.13 -10.19
C LYS A 78 2.98 -16.22 -9.84
N GLN A 79 3.29 -14.99 -9.42
CA GLN A 79 2.31 -13.98 -9.04
C GLN A 79 2.12 -12.98 -10.18
N LYS A 80 0.89 -12.49 -10.32
CA LYS A 80 0.58 -11.40 -11.26
C LYS A 80 1.30 -10.12 -10.81
N LEU A 81 1.60 -9.26 -11.78
CA LEU A 81 2.04 -7.89 -11.49
C LEU A 81 0.94 -7.18 -10.69
N GLN A 82 1.36 -6.51 -9.62
CA GLN A 82 0.47 -5.81 -8.71
C GLN A 82 0.78 -4.31 -8.75
N PRO A 83 -0.23 -3.44 -8.69
CA PRO A 83 -0.08 -2.02 -8.40
C PRO A 83 0.80 -1.82 -7.15
N ILE A 84 1.66 -0.80 -7.14
CA ILE A 84 2.50 -0.50 -5.97
C ILE A 84 2.79 1.00 -5.82
N ILE A 85 2.93 1.47 -4.57
CA ILE A 85 3.37 2.84 -4.29
C ILE A 85 4.89 2.86 -4.17
N VAL A 86 5.54 3.73 -4.92
CA VAL A 86 6.97 4.01 -4.81
C VAL A 86 7.17 5.37 -4.16
N VAL A 87 7.87 5.40 -3.04
CA VAL A 87 8.29 6.60 -2.33
C VAL A 87 9.77 6.83 -2.62
N ILE A 88 10.08 8.01 -3.16
CA ILE A 88 11.44 8.39 -3.55
C ILE A 88 11.94 9.40 -2.50
N GLY A 89 13.11 9.08 -1.93
CA GLY A 89 13.74 9.78 -0.80
C GLY A 89 12.82 9.92 0.43
N ASP A 90 12.93 11.03 1.15
CA ASP A 90 12.11 11.36 2.32
C ASP A 90 10.77 12.01 1.90
N PHE A 91 10.04 11.31 1.02
CA PHE A 91 8.77 11.76 0.43
C PHE A 91 8.90 12.99 -0.50
N GLU A 92 10.04 13.23 -1.12
CA GLU A 92 10.17 14.29 -2.13
C GLU A 92 9.32 13.96 -3.38
N GLU A 93 9.18 12.68 -3.69
CA GLU A 93 8.29 12.23 -4.75
C GLU A 93 7.59 10.91 -4.41
N ILE A 94 6.30 10.85 -4.73
CA ILE A 94 5.45 9.70 -4.51
C ILE A 94 4.85 9.31 -5.86
N ARG A 95 4.98 8.04 -6.21
CA ARG A 95 4.41 7.48 -7.44
C ARG A 95 3.49 6.31 -7.13
N CYS A 96 2.36 6.23 -7.82
CA CYS A 96 1.63 4.98 -7.97
C CYS A 96 2.06 4.34 -9.30
N CYS A 97 2.59 3.13 -9.24
CA CYS A 97 3.13 2.40 -10.38
C CYS A 97 2.24 1.20 -10.69
N ILE A 98 1.77 1.12 -11.93
CA ILE A 98 0.92 0.04 -12.42
C ILE A 98 1.41 -0.36 -13.80
N TYR A 99 1.92 -1.60 -13.91
CA TYR A 99 2.64 -2.05 -15.11
C TYR A 99 3.75 -1.05 -15.49
N ASP A 100 3.70 -0.52 -16.71
CA ASP A 100 4.69 0.42 -17.22
C ASP A 100 4.34 1.89 -16.91
N ILE A 101 3.15 2.14 -16.33
CA ILE A 101 2.66 3.49 -16.06
C ILE A 101 3.02 3.91 -14.64
N LYS A 102 3.53 5.14 -14.51
CA LYS A 102 4.03 5.71 -13.25
C LYS A 102 3.39 7.08 -13.05
N TRP A 103 2.39 7.18 -12.17
CA TRP A 103 1.74 8.46 -11.87
C TRP A 103 2.38 9.12 -10.66
N LYS A 104 2.91 10.34 -10.84
CA LYS A 104 3.33 11.19 -9.73
C LYS A 104 2.11 11.76 -9.01
N LEU A 105 2.10 11.65 -7.69
CA LEU A 105 0.96 12.04 -6.86
C LEU A 105 1.42 12.96 -5.71
N PRO A 106 0.52 13.82 -5.20
CA PRO A 106 0.89 14.90 -4.27
C PRO A 106 1.15 14.45 -2.84
N ASN A 107 0.65 13.28 -2.44
CA ASN A 107 0.78 12.70 -1.09
C ASN A 107 0.45 11.20 -1.09
N ILE A 108 0.74 10.52 0.02
CA ILE A 108 0.54 9.07 0.19
C ILE A 108 -0.94 8.70 0.14
N LEU A 109 -1.83 9.54 0.68
CA LEU A 109 -3.27 9.26 0.66
C LEU A 109 -3.81 9.18 -0.77
N SER A 110 -3.41 10.14 -1.62
CA SER A 110 -3.77 10.15 -3.05
C SER A 110 -3.18 8.94 -3.78
N ALA A 111 -1.94 8.55 -3.44
CA ALA A 111 -1.31 7.35 -3.98
C ALA A 111 -2.04 6.08 -3.60
N PHE A 112 -2.48 5.98 -2.35
CA PHE A 112 -3.24 4.84 -1.86
C PHE A 112 -4.63 4.75 -2.48
N ASP A 113 -5.31 5.89 -2.69
CA ASP A 113 -6.62 5.92 -3.35
C ASP A 113 -6.54 5.43 -4.81
N ILE A 114 -5.55 5.91 -5.58
CA ILE A 114 -5.31 5.43 -6.95
C ILE A 114 -4.92 3.96 -6.96
N LEU A 115 -4.00 3.55 -6.06
CA LEU A 115 -3.60 2.16 -5.89
C LEU A 115 -4.82 1.25 -5.65
N PHE A 116 -5.64 1.60 -4.66
CA PHE A 116 -6.82 0.82 -4.27
C PHE A 116 -7.83 0.70 -5.42
N LYS A 117 -8.20 1.84 -6.03
CA LYS A 117 -9.15 1.87 -7.15
C LYS A 117 -8.66 1.11 -8.38
N SER A 118 -7.35 1.02 -8.57
CA SER A 118 -6.80 0.29 -9.70
C SER A 118 -7.04 -1.22 -9.64
N PHE A 119 -7.13 -1.81 -8.43
CA PHE A 119 -7.48 -3.23 -8.31
C PHE A 119 -8.86 -3.52 -8.90
N PHE A 120 -9.84 -2.65 -8.65
CA PHE A 120 -11.18 -2.79 -9.20
C PHE A 120 -11.23 -2.45 -10.69
N THR A 121 -10.54 -1.38 -11.10
CA THR A 121 -10.56 -0.91 -12.49
C THR A 121 -9.92 -1.92 -13.45
N LEU A 122 -8.91 -2.66 -12.98
CA LEU A 122 -8.13 -3.60 -13.78
C LEU A 122 -8.49 -5.07 -13.49
N ASP A 123 -9.53 -5.32 -12.70
CA ASP A 123 -9.95 -6.66 -12.27
C ASP A 123 -8.77 -7.49 -11.71
N LEU A 124 -8.03 -6.88 -10.78
CA LEU A 124 -6.87 -7.48 -10.12
C LEU A 124 -7.21 -7.94 -8.72
N ASN A 125 -6.68 -9.10 -8.36
CA ASN A 125 -6.71 -9.59 -6.98
C ASN A 125 -5.73 -8.79 -6.13
N PHE A 126 -6.14 -8.46 -4.90
CA PHE A 126 -5.23 -7.93 -3.90
C PHE A 126 -4.02 -8.87 -3.68
N PRO A 127 -2.84 -8.31 -3.32
CA PRO A 127 -1.69 -9.13 -2.95
C PRO A 127 -2.03 -10.02 -1.75
N TYR A 128 -1.72 -11.32 -1.83
CA TYR A 128 -2.05 -12.25 -0.74
C TYR A 128 -1.44 -11.81 0.60
N GLN A 129 -0.28 -11.16 0.58
CA GLN A 129 0.38 -10.68 1.78
C GLN A 129 -0.51 -9.72 2.57
N SER A 130 -1.17 -8.80 1.86
CA SER A 130 -1.97 -7.72 2.41
C SER A 130 -3.48 -7.88 2.15
N LEU A 131 -3.93 -9.07 1.74
CA LEU A 131 -5.34 -9.34 1.40
C LEU A 131 -6.30 -8.89 2.52
N THR A 132 -6.06 -9.36 3.74
CA THR A 132 -6.85 -8.99 4.93
C THR A 132 -6.91 -7.48 5.15
N HIS A 133 -5.81 -6.77 4.85
CA HIS A 133 -5.75 -5.32 5.04
C HIS A 133 -6.62 -4.62 4.01
N TYR A 134 -6.50 -5.02 2.75
CA TYR A 134 -7.31 -4.47 1.67
C TYR A 134 -8.79 -4.78 1.88
N GLU A 135 -9.17 -5.96 2.38
CA GLU A 135 -10.56 -6.29 2.69
C GLU A 135 -11.13 -5.42 3.82
N VAL A 136 -10.37 -5.18 4.90
CA VAL A 136 -10.78 -4.26 5.97
C VAL A 136 -10.92 -2.84 5.45
N LEU A 137 -9.95 -2.35 4.66
CA LEU A 137 -10.01 -1.00 4.09
C LEU A 137 -11.17 -0.86 3.10
N GLN A 138 -11.39 -1.87 2.26
CA GLN A 138 -12.48 -1.91 1.30
C GLN A 138 -13.84 -1.72 2.00
N ARG A 139 -14.06 -2.41 3.13
CA ARG A 139 -15.30 -2.28 3.89
C ARG A 139 -15.35 -0.99 4.71
N CYS A 140 -14.37 -0.74 5.56
CA CYS A 140 -14.42 0.34 6.57
C CYS A 140 -14.18 1.73 5.98
N ILE A 141 -13.39 1.85 4.91
CA ILE A 141 -13.05 3.15 4.30
C ILE A 141 -13.87 3.40 3.04
N TYR A 142 -13.99 2.40 2.17
CA TYR A 142 -14.66 2.56 0.87
C TYR A 142 -16.12 2.10 0.86
N GLY A 143 -16.60 1.45 1.92
CA GLY A 143 -17.99 0.99 2.02
C GLY A 143 -18.34 -0.14 1.03
N ILE A 144 -17.36 -0.77 0.40
CA ILE A 144 -17.57 -1.80 -0.62
C ILE A 144 -17.67 -3.17 0.07
N GLU A 145 -18.79 -3.86 -0.16
CA GLU A 145 -18.97 -5.24 0.32
C GLU A 145 -18.38 -6.24 -0.70
N SER A 146 -17.56 -7.17 -0.23
CA SER A 146 -17.19 -8.37 -0.99
C SER A 146 -17.48 -9.61 -0.17
N LYS A 147 -17.77 -10.73 -0.85
CA LYS A 147 -17.82 -12.07 -0.26
C LYS A 147 -17.09 -13.02 -1.21
N PRO A 148 -16.24 -13.92 -0.71
CA PRO A 148 -15.88 -14.16 0.69
C PRO A 148 -14.92 -13.09 1.25
N VAL A 149 -15.02 -12.82 2.56
CA VAL A 149 -14.07 -12.02 3.34
C VAL A 149 -13.24 -12.97 4.20
N ASP A 150 -11.94 -12.73 4.35
CA ASP A 150 -11.10 -13.47 5.28
C ASP A 150 -11.74 -13.43 6.69
N PRO A 151 -11.89 -14.56 7.39
CA PRO A 151 -12.54 -14.59 8.71
C PRO A 151 -11.93 -13.60 9.72
N LYS A 152 -10.63 -13.35 9.66
CA LYS A 152 -9.96 -12.38 10.55
C LYS A 152 -10.24 -10.94 10.12
N ALA A 153 -10.30 -10.66 8.82
CA ALA A 153 -10.79 -9.36 8.35
C ALA A 153 -12.22 -9.12 8.85
N ASN A 154 -13.09 -10.12 8.75
CA ASN A 154 -14.48 -10.02 9.22
C ASN A 154 -14.57 -9.80 10.73
N THR A 155 -13.76 -10.48 11.55
CA THR A 155 -13.70 -10.22 13.00
C THR A 155 -13.37 -8.76 13.30
N VAL A 156 -12.36 -8.22 12.62
CA VAL A 156 -11.89 -6.85 12.82
C VAL A 156 -12.94 -5.85 12.37
N ILE A 157 -13.55 -6.07 11.21
CA ILE A 157 -14.66 -5.24 10.71
C ILE A 157 -15.79 -5.21 11.74
N ASN A 158 -16.22 -6.37 12.23
CA ASN A 158 -17.29 -6.45 13.24
C ASN A 158 -16.91 -5.75 14.54
N ASP A 159 -15.65 -5.85 14.98
CA ASP A 159 -15.19 -5.14 16.17
C ASP A 159 -15.17 -3.62 15.95
N LEU A 160 -14.70 -3.15 14.79
CA LEU A 160 -14.76 -1.73 14.43
C LEU A 160 -16.20 -1.21 14.35
N ASP A 161 -17.10 -1.98 13.74
CA ASP A 161 -18.54 -1.64 13.64
C ASP A 161 -19.20 -1.55 15.01
N ARG A 162 -18.75 -2.32 16.01
CA ARG A 162 -19.25 -2.22 17.40
C ARG A 162 -18.84 -0.93 18.10
N TYR A 163 -17.69 -0.35 17.74
CA TYR A 163 -17.19 0.88 18.34
C TYR A 163 -17.50 2.13 17.51
N ALA A 164 -17.99 1.97 16.28
CA ALA A 164 -18.54 3.05 15.47
C ALA A 164 -19.93 3.44 15.99
N ILE A 165 -19.95 4.12 17.15
CA ILE A 165 -21.11 4.85 17.69
C ILE A 165 -21.00 6.32 17.26
#